data_AF-V4A8F8-F1
#
_entry.id   AF-V4A8F8-F1
#
_cell.length_a   1.000
_cell.length_b   1.000
_cell.length_c   1.000
_cell.angle_alpha   90.00
_cell.angle_beta   90.00
_cell.angle_gamma   90.00
#
_symmetry.space_group_name_H-M   'P 1'
#
loop_
_entity.id
_entity.type
_entity.pdbx_description
1 polymer ?
#
loop_
_entity_poly.entity_id
_entity_poly.type
_entity_poly.pdbx_seq_one_letter_code
_entity_poly.pdbx_strand_id
1 'polypeptide(L)'
;MTALNLYVSTCRYVLKADPNDQSTWSELYRFIPYLRQIFACSVCGKILQNPKCPSHNVCQHHVCAGCLGGKMRIKPQCSWCRDTTVFVDSPTVRIMIMCFRKLCDYIYNSPIGVQLLSESSNSKVNSSERTNLLSVILEVREFKDDY
;
A
#
# COMPACT_ATOMS: atom_id res chain seq x y z
N MET A 1 10.75 4.48 9.72
CA MET A 1 9.29 4.42 9.96
C MET A 1 8.83 3.01 9.59
N THR A 2 8.06 2.33 10.44
CA THR A 2 7.56 0.97 10.14
C THR A 2 6.24 1.02 9.37
N ALA A 3 5.90 -0.03 8.61
CA ALA A 3 4.63 -0.15 7.89
C ALA A 3 3.42 0.09 8.80
N LEU A 4 3.48 -0.41 10.03
CA LEU A 4 2.45 -0.23 11.05
C LEU A 4 2.26 1.23 11.44
N ASN A 5 3.35 1.97 11.69
CA ASN A 5 3.25 3.37 12.10
C ASN A 5 2.63 4.23 11.00
N LEU A 6 2.98 3.96 9.75
CA LEU A 6 2.37 4.64 8.61
C LEU A 6 0.88 4.30 8.52
N TYR A 7 0.51 3.01 8.53
CA TYR A 7 -0.89 2.57 8.47
C TYR A 7 -1.75 3.22 9.55
N VAL A 8 -1.32 3.18 10.81
CA VAL A 8 -2.08 3.77 11.93
C VAL A 8 -2.21 5.29 11.77
N SER A 9 -1.15 5.95 11.30
CA SER A 9 -1.19 7.39 11.03
C SER A 9 -2.17 7.72 9.91
N THR A 10 -2.17 6.95 8.82
CA THR A 10 -3.13 7.09 7.72
C THR A 10 -4.57 6.84 8.19
N CYS A 11 -4.82 5.82 9.01
CA CYS A 11 -6.16 5.58 9.58
C CYS A 11 -6.65 6.78 10.39
N ARG A 12 -5.80 7.32 11.30
CA ARG A 12 -6.17 8.49 12.10
C ARG A 12 -6.45 9.72 11.24
N TYR A 13 -5.69 9.90 10.17
CA TYR A 13 -5.87 10.99 9.23
C TYR A 13 -7.22 10.86 8.50
N VAL A 14 -7.50 9.69 7.91
CA VAL A 14 -8.77 9.39 7.22
C VAL A 14 -9.98 9.57 8.13
N LEU A 15 -9.91 9.07 9.37
CA LEU A 15 -11.04 9.11 10.31
C LEU A 15 -11.33 10.51 10.87
N LYS A 16 -10.39 11.45 10.74
CA LYS A 16 -10.53 12.83 11.21
C LYS A 16 -10.78 13.84 10.09
N ALA A 17 -10.67 13.41 8.84
CA ALA A 17 -10.85 14.30 7.69
C ALA A 17 -12.30 14.76 7.57
N ASP A 18 -12.48 16.04 7.21
CA ASP A 18 -13.77 16.57 6.78
C ASP A 18 -13.92 16.31 5.28
N PRO A 19 -14.89 15.51 4.84
CA PRO A 19 -15.08 15.25 3.42
C PRO A 19 -15.30 16.51 2.58
N ASN A 20 -15.85 17.58 3.15
CA ASN A 20 -16.14 18.82 2.43
C ASN A 20 -14.93 19.75 2.34
N ASP A 21 -13.84 19.47 3.05
CA ASP A 21 -12.59 20.24 2.99
C ASP A 21 -11.44 19.36 2.49
N GLN A 22 -11.12 19.51 1.21
CA GLN A 22 -10.04 18.78 0.53
C GLN A 22 -8.69 18.92 1.22
N SER A 23 -8.42 20.03 1.90
CA SER A 23 -7.15 20.22 2.61
C SER A 23 -6.95 19.17 3.72
N THR A 24 -8.04 18.69 4.32
CA THR A 24 -8.03 17.73 5.43
C THR A 24 -7.79 16.28 5.01
N TRP A 25 -7.89 15.97 3.70
CA TRP A 25 -7.60 14.64 3.16
C TRP A 25 -6.58 14.63 2.00
N SER A 26 -5.95 15.77 1.70
CA SER A 26 -4.93 15.91 0.65
C SER A 26 -3.67 15.05 0.85
N GLU A 27 -3.35 14.63 2.08
CA GLU A 27 -2.21 13.72 2.29
C GLU A 27 -2.49 12.28 1.82
N LEU A 28 -3.75 11.92 1.49
CA LEU A 28 -4.06 10.60 0.94
C LEU A 28 -3.35 10.32 -0.38
N TYR A 29 -3.14 11.35 -1.20
CA TYR A 29 -2.39 11.28 -2.45
C TYR A 29 -0.94 10.81 -2.24
N ARG A 30 -0.41 11.00 -1.03
CA ARG A 30 0.93 10.54 -0.64
C ARG A 30 0.89 9.24 0.15
N PHE A 31 0.01 9.15 1.15
CA PHE A 31 -0.02 8.02 2.07
C PHE A 31 -0.45 6.71 1.41
N ILE A 32 -1.47 6.74 0.55
CA ILE A 32 -2.04 5.53 -0.03
C ILE A 32 -1.06 4.90 -1.04
N PRO A 33 -0.45 5.64 -1.99
CA PRO A 33 0.58 5.07 -2.86
C PRO A 33 1.80 4.57 -2.07
N TYR A 34 2.19 5.27 -1.00
CA TYR A 34 3.33 4.86 -0.19
C TYR A 34 3.06 3.56 0.58
N LEU A 35 1.88 3.40 1.17
CA LEU A 35 1.46 2.14 1.77
C LEU A 35 1.45 1.01 0.74
N ARG A 36 0.92 1.25 -0.46
CA ARG A 36 0.92 0.26 -1.54
C ARG A 36 2.34 -0.13 -1.98
N GLN A 37 3.30 0.79 -1.92
CA GLN A 37 4.71 0.48 -2.20
C GLN A 37 5.33 -0.41 -1.11
N ILE A 38 5.03 -0.14 0.17
CA ILE A 38 5.52 -0.96 1.30
C ILE A 38 5.01 -2.41 1.20
N PHE A 39 3.78 -2.60 0.72
CA PHE A 39 3.17 -3.91 0.53
C PHE A 39 3.37 -4.50 -0.87
N ALA A 40 4.26 -3.92 -1.68
CA ALA A 40 4.60 -4.43 -2.99
C ALA A 40 5.63 -5.56 -2.89
N CYS A 41 5.44 -6.59 -3.70
CA CYS A 41 6.47 -7.60 -3.93
C CYS A 41 7.67 -6.99 -4.62
N SER A 42 8.85 -7.20 -4.03
CA SER A 42 10.11 -6.70 -4.57
C SER A 42 10.51 -7.34 -5.90
N VAL A 43 9.82 -8.39 -6.36
CA VAL A 43 10.06 -9.08 -7.64
C VAL A 43 8.99 -8.73 -8.66
N CYS A 44 7.72 -9.05 -8.41
CA CYS A 44 6.66 -8.82 -9.40
C CYS A 44 6.08 -7.39 -9.36
N GLY A 45 6.27 -6.65 -8.27
CA GLY A 45 5.74 -5.30 -8.06
C GLY A 45 4.26 -5.25 -7.70
N LYS A 46 3.53 -6.37 -7.73
CA LYS A 46 2.12 -6.46 -7.30
C LYS A 46 2.03 -6.50 -5.76
N ILE A 47 0.82 -6.35 -5.22
CA ILE A 47 0.56 -6.57 -3.79
C ILE A 47 0.99 -8.00 -3.41
N LEU A 48 1.61 -8.15 -2.25
CA LEU A 48 2.17 -9.43 -1.79
C LEU A 48 1.09 -10.51 -1.62
N GLN A 49 1.23 -11.61 -2.36
CA GLN A 49 0.48 -12.85 -2.16
C GLN A 49 1.32 -13.82 -1.33
N ASN A 50 0.78 -14.33 -0.22
CA ASN A 50 1.51 -15.23 0.69
C ASN A 50 2.92 -14.68 1.04
N PRO A 51 3.00 -13.57 1.81
CA PRO A 51 4.22 -12.80 1.98
C PRO A 51 5.33 -13.59 2.68
N LYS A 52 6.49 -13.64 2.04
CA LYS A 52 7.77 -14.07 2.62
C LYS A 52 8.62 -12.85 2.97
N CYS A 53 9.11 -12.82 4.20
CA CYS A 53 9.83 -11.69 4.77
C CYS A 53 11.21 -12.12 5.28
N PRO A 54 12.25 -11.28 5.13
CA PRO A 54 13.56 -11.59 5.66
C PRO A 54 13.52 -11.64 7.19
N SER A 55 13.99 -12.73 7.80
CA SER A 55 13.98 -12.94 9.25
C SER A 55 14.71 -11.85 10.04
N HIS A 56 15.72 -11.22 9.44
CA HIS A 56 16.51 -10.15 10.05
C HIS A 56 15.78 -8.79 10.10
N ASN A 57 14.67 -8.59 9.36
CA ASN A 57 13.85 -7.37 9.35
C ASN A 57 14.59 -6.02 9.11
N VAL A 58 15.73 -6.04 8.44
CA VAL A 58 16.54 -4.82 8.15
C VAL A 58 16.13 -4.15 6.83
N CYS A 59 15.93 -4.93 5.76
CA CYS A 59 15.74 -4.38 4.40
C CYS A 59 14.27 -4.02 4.04
N GLN A 60 13.27 -4.40 4.86
CA GLN A 60 11.81 -4.27 4.56
C GLN A 60 11.39 -4.72 3.14
N HIS A 61 12.23 -5.50 2.44
CA HIS A 61 11.90 -6.03 1.13
C HIS A 61 11.19 -7.37 1.31
N HIS A 62 9.92 -7.38 0.93
CA HIS A 62 9.08 -8.57 1.00
C HIS A 62 8.88 -9.14 -0.40
N VAL A 63 8.64 -10.46 -0.48
CA VAL A 63 8.33 -11.14 -1.74
C VAL A 63 7.11 -12.05 -1.59
N CYS A 64 6.39 -12.32 -2.69
CA CYS A 64 5.38 -13.37 -2.69
C CYS A 64 6.05 -14.73 -2.54
N ALA A 65 5.35 -15.73 -1.99
CA ALA A 65 5.84 -17.10 -1.95
C ALA A 65 6.28 -17.61 -3.34
N GLY A 66 5.46 -17.37 -4.37
CA GLY A 66 5.78 -17.73 -5.76
C GLY A 66 6.85 -16.86 -6.44
N CYS A 67 7.37 -15.84 -5.76
CA CYS A 67 8.42 -14.96 -6.26
C CYS A 67 9.76 -15.15 -5.52
N LEU A 68 9.83 -16.09 -4.58
CA LEU A 68 11.06 -16.37 -3.84
C LEU A 68 12.18 -16.82 -4.79
N GLY A 69 13.37 -16.23 -4.67
CA GLY A 69 14.49 -16.47 -5.60
C GLY A 69 14.41 -15.71 -6.93
N GLY A 70 13.32 -14.98 -7.18
CA GLY A 70 13.18 -14.14 -8.36
C GLY A 70 14.08 -12.90 -8.34
N LYS A 71 14.35 -12.34 -9.52
CA LYS A 71 15.14 -11.11 -9.67
C LYS A 71 14.35 -9.91 -9.13
N MET A 72 14.81 -9.33 -8.03
CA MET A 72 14.20 -8.15 -7.45
C MET A 72 14.34 -6.92 -8.36
N ARG A 73 13.29 -6.10 -8.41
CA ARG A 73 13.18 -4.83 -9.15
C ARG A 73 13.69 -3.63 -8.33
N ILE A 74 14.58 -3.86 -7.37
CA ILE A 74 15.16 -2.83 -6.52
C ILE A 74 16.54 -2.45 -7.06
N LYS A 75 16.83 -1.15 -7.11
CA LYS A 75 18.14 -0.62 -7.50
C LYS A 75 18.60 0.41 -6.44
N PRO A 76 19.81 0.28 -5.87
CA PRO A 76 20.76 -0.82 -6.05
C PRO A 76 20.25 -2.15 -5.47
N GLN A 77 20.87 -3.27 -5.84
CA GLN A 77 20.54 -4.56 -5.21
C GLN A 77 20.84 -4.50 -3.71
N CYS A 78 19.92 -5.02 -2.92
CA CYS A 78 20.08 -5.07 -1.47
C CYS A 78 21.03 -6.21 -1.06
N SER A 79 22.07 -5.89 -0.29
CA SER A 79 23.06 -6.86 0.19
C SER A 79 22.47 -7.91 1.13
N TRP A 80 21.51 -7.51 1.97
CA TRP A 80 20.84 -8.37 2.97
C TRP A 80 19.91 -9.41 2.37
N CYS A 81 19.37 -9.09 1.21
CA CYS A 81 18.28 -9.82 0.58
C CYS A 81 18.82 -10.79 -0.52
N ARG A 82 20.14 -11.08 -0.52
CA ARG A 82 20.82 -12.00 -1.47
C ARG A 82 20.59 -13.47 -1.15
N ASP A 83 20.61 -13.80 0.14
CA ASP A 83 20.27 -15.13 0.61
C ASP A 83 18.74 -15.24 0.69
N THR A 84 18.16 -16.19 -0.03
CA THR A 84 16.70 -16.39 -0.08
C THR A 84 16.24 -17.35 1.01
N THR A 85 17.15 -18.08 1.66
CA THR A 85 16.82 -19.06 2.71
C THR A 85 16.37 -18.38 4.01
N VAL A 86 16.73 -17.11 4.21
CA VAL A 86 16.33 -16.31 5.37
C VAL A 86 14.91 -15.76 5.27
N PHE A 87 14.21 -15.99 4.16
CA PHE A 87 12.84 -15.50 3.96
C PHE A 87 11.82 -16.48 4.55
N VAL A 88 11.06 -16.02 5.54
CA VAL A 88 10.08 -16.82 6.29
C VAL A 88 8.67 -16.29 6.08
N ASP A 89 7.66 -17.11 6.37
CA ASP A 89 6.26 -16.66 6.39
C ASP A 89 6.04 -15.55 7.42
N SER A 90 5.26 -14.54 7.04
CA SER A 90 4.91 -13.44 7.94
C SER A 90 3.40 -13.21 7.99
N PRO A 91 2.72 -13.85 8.96
CA PRO A 91 1.30 -13.58 9.23
C PRO A 91 1.04 -12.10 9.52
N THR A 92 1.98 -11.40 10.18
CA THR A 92 1.86 -9.98 10.49
C THR A 92 1.77 -9.12 9.22
N VAL A 93 2.64 -9.34 8.24
CA VAL A 93 2.58 -8.59 6.97
C VAL A 93 1.29 -8.90 6.22
N ARG A 94 0.85 -10.17 6.22
CA ARG A 94 -0.45 -10.56 5.63
C ARG A 94 -1.62 -9.81 6.27
N ILE A 95 -1.68 -9.77 7.60
CA ILE A 95 -2.73 -9.03 8.34
C ILE A 95 -2.69 -7.54 7.98
N MET A 96 -1.50 -6.94 7.91
CA MET A 96 -1.34 -5.53 7.54
C MET A 96 -1.87 -5.23 6.12
N ILE A 97 -1.68 -6.14 5.17
CA ILE A 97 -2.24 -6.02 3.80
C ILE A 97 -3.77 -6.07 3.86
N MET A 98 -4.34 -6.98 4.65
CA MET A 98 -5.80 -7.07 4.85
C MET A 98 -6.38 -5.80 5.49
N CYS A 99 -5.68 -5.25 6.47
CA CYS A 99 -6.03 -3.99 7.11
C CYS A 99 -5.96 -2.81 6.12
N PHE A 100 -4.94 -2.78 5.25
CA PHE A 100 -4.81 -1.78 4.20
C PHE A 100 -5.94 -1.91 3.16
N ARG A 101 -6.29 -3.13 2.75
CA ARG A 101 -7.46 -3.40 1.90
C ARG A 101 -8.75 -2.84 2.49
N LYS A 102 -9.01 -3.11 3.78
CA LYS A 102 -10.19 -2.58 4.47
C LYS A 102 -10.18 -1.06 4.58
N LEU A 103 -9.01 -0.43 4.73
CA LEU A 103 -8.90 1.03 4.71
C LEU A 103 -9.24 1.60 3.32
N CYS A 104 -8.70 1.03 2.24
CA CYS A 104 -9.04 1.46 0.87
C CYS A 104 -10.53 1.26 0.57
N ASP A 105 -11.12 0.16 1.04
CA ASP A 105 -12.55 -0.09 0.90
C ASP A 105 -13.40 0.92 1.67
N TYR A 106 -13.00 1.26 2.90
CA TYR A 106 -13.64 2.34 3.67
C TYR A 106 -13.56 3.68 2.93
N ILE A 107 -12.37 4.10 2.48
CA ILE A 107 -12.17 5.38 1.78
C ILE A 107 -13.08 5.45 0.55
N TYR A 108 -13.08 4.41 -0.28
CA TYR A 108 -13.87 4.37 -1.51
C TYR A 108 -15.37 4.52 -1.26
N ASN A 109 -15.91 3.86 -0.22
CA ASN A 109 -17.34 3.92 0.10
C ASN A 109 -17.71 5.11 1.02
N SER A 110 -16.74 5.93 1.42
CA SER A 110 -16.97 7.10 2.28
C SER A 110 -17.32 8.35 1.46
N PRO A 111 -17.79 9.43 2.12
CA PRO A 111 -17.97 10.72 1.45
C PRO A 111 -16.68 11.28 0.80
N ILE A 112 -15.49 10.96 1.33
CA ILE A 112 -14.21 11.31 0.69
C ILE A 112 -14.09 10.59 -0.67
N GLY A 113 -14.48 9.32 -0.74
CA GLY A 113 -14.51 8.54 -1.98
C GLY A 113 -15.45 9.16 -3.02
N VAL A 114 -16.62 9.63 -2.59
CA VAL A 114 -17.55 10.38 -3.46
C VAL A 114 -16.87 11.63 -4.02
N GLN A 115 -16.21 12.43 -3.18
CA GLN A 115 -15.48 13.64 -3.63
C GLN A 115 -14.38 13.31 -4.63
N LEU A 116 -13.57 12.28 -4.36
CA LEU A 116 -12.52 11.80 -5.26
C LEU A 116 -13.06 11.39 -6.63
N LEU A 117 -14.28 10.84 -6.68
CA LEU A 117 -14.96 10.44 -7.91
C LEU A 117 -15.64 11.62 -8.62
N SER A 118 -16.20 12.58 -7.87
CA SER A 118 -17.01 13.69 -8.38
C SER A 118 -16.22 14.92 -8.82
N GLU A 119 -14.97 15.09 -8.35
CA GLU A 119 -14.13 16.24 -8.73
C GLU A 119 -13.94 16.32 -10.25
N SER A 120 -14.64 17.28 -10.84
CA SER A 120 -14.56 17.67 -12.25
C SER A 120 -13.81 19.00 -12.35
N SER A 121 -12.65 18.95 -13.01
CA SER A 121 -11.88 20.04 -13.66
C SER A 121 -11.51 21.32 -12.88
N ASN A 122 -12.02 21.57 -11.66
CA ASN A 122 -11.79 22.80 -10.89
C ASN A 122 -10.82 22.63 -9.71
N SER A 123 -10.29 21.43 -9.44
CA SER A 123 -9.35 21.22 -8.34
C SER A 123 -7.90 21.54 -8.75
N LYS A 124 -7.13 22.10 -7.82
CA LYS A 124 -5.68 22.40 -7.96
C LYS A 124 -4.81 21.13 -8.02
N VAL A 125 -5.43 19.95 -7.88
CA VAL A 125 -4.76 18.66 -7.91
C VAL A 125 -4.57 18.23 -9.37
N ASN A 126 -3.36 17.77 -9.71
CA ASN A 126 -3.10 17.29 -11.05
C ASN A 126 -3.99 16.06 -11.34
N SER A 127 -4.71 16.08 -12.47
CA SER A 127 -5.61 14.98 -12.89
C SER A 127 -4.92 13.60 -12.83
N SER A 128 -3.60 13.57 -13.08
CA SER A 128 -2.76 12.37 -12.99
C SER A 128 -2.63 11.82 -11.56
N GLU A 129 -2.46 12.66 -10.55
CA GLU A 129 -2.29 12.26 -9.15
C GLU A 129 -3.58 11.66 -8.59
N ARG A 130 -4.73 12.25 -8.94
CA ARG A 130 -6.05 11.70 -8.59
C ARG A 130 -6.30 10.36 -9.25
N THR A 131 -5.98 10.25 -10.54
CA THR A 131 -6.12 8.99 -11.28
C THR A 131 -5.23 7.90 -10.66
N ASN A 132 -4.01 8.25 -10.25
CA ASN A 132 -3.10 7.35 -9.55
C ASN A 132 -3.62 6.93 -8.16
N LEU A 133 -4.15 7.86 -7.36
CA LEU A 133 -4.73 7.54 -6.06
C LEU A 133 -5.92 6.57 -6.21
N LEU A 134 -6.85 6.86 -7.12
CA LEU A 134 -8.02 6.02 -7.38
C LEU A 134 -7.62 4.64 -7.91
N SER A 135 -6.64 4.56 -8.82
CA SER A 135 -6.19 3.28 -9.35
C SER A 135 -5.57 2.39 -8.27
N VAL A 136 -4.79 2.97 -7.35
CA VAL A 136 -4.23 2.25 -6.20
C VAL A 136 -5.33 1.80 -5.25
N ILE A 137 -6.32 2.66 -4.95
CA ILE A 137 -7.45 2.28 -4.08
C ILE A 137 -8.19 1.08 -4.67
N LEU A 138 -8.48 1.10 -5.97
CA LEU A 138 -9.17 0.02 -6.67
C LEU A 138 -8.33 -1.27 -6.70
N GLU A 139 -7.05 -1.19 -7.10
CA GLU A 139 -6.12 -2.33 -7.12
C GLU A 139 -6.10 -3.05 -5.75
N VAL A 140 -5.98 -2.27 -4.67
CA VAL A 140 -5.87 -2.80 -3.32
C VAL A 140 -7.20 -3.37 -2.83
N ARG A 141 -8.34 -2.76 -3.18
CA ARG A 141 -9.67 -3.27 -2.83
C ARG A 141 -9.98 -4.61 -3.46
N GLU A 142 -9.60 -4.78 -4.72
CA GLU A 142 -9.84 -5.99 -5.50
C GLU A 142 -8.86 -7.13 -5.14
N PHE A 143 -7.86 -6.85 -4.30
CA PHE A 143 -6.92 -7.85 -3.84
C PHE A 143 -7.63 -9.00 -3.09
N LYS A 144 -7.42 -10.22 -3.61
CA LYS A 144 -7.91 -11.47 -3.03
C LYS A 144 -6.78 -12.22 -2.35
N ASP A 145 -7.02 -12.57 -1.09
CA ASP A 145 -6.14 -13.42 -0.32
C ASP A 145 -6.55 -14.87 -0.56
N ASP A 146 -5.64 -15.73 -1.04
CA ASP A 146 -5.96 -17.10 -1.49
C ASP A 146 -6.01 -18.11 -0.34
N TYR A 147 -6.34 -17.67 0.87
CA TYR A 147 -6.26 -18.49 2.09
C TYR A 147 -7.43 -18.23 3.04
#